data_AF-A0A7J7CS98-F1
#
_entry.id   AF-A0A7J7CS98-F1
#
_cell.length_a   1.000
_cell.length_b   1.000
_cell.length_c   1.000
_cell.angle_alpha   90.00
_cell.angle_beta   90.00
_cell.angle_gamma   90.00
#
_symmetry.space_group_name_H-M   'P 1'
#
loop_
_entity.id
_entity.type
_entity.pdbx_description
1 polymer ?
#
loop_
_entity_poly.entity_id
_entity_poly.type
_entity_poly.pdbx_seq_one_letter_code
_entity_poly.pdbx_strand_id
1 'polypeptide(L)'
;MFMWSLFICLHEVALYILSFFGSMTLRLFLFFLSEMRLPNGALSTSKSKFDDKIESSSAKMYFHYYGQLLHQQNMLQDYVRTGTYYAAVIENRADFAGRVVVDVGAGSGILSLFAAQAGAKHVYAVEASEMTEYARKLIEGNPSLGQRITVIKGKVEEVQLPEKADIMISEPMGTLLVNERMLESYVIARDRFLVPNGKMFPTIGRIHMAPFSDEYLFVEIANKALFWQQENYYGVDLTPLHGQAFQGYFSQPVVDAFDPRLLVAPAMHHVIDFTQVKEEDLFEIDIPLKFVASVGTRVHGLACWFDVLFNGSTVQRWLTTAPGAPTTHWYQLRCVLSQPLYVMAGQEITGHLHMIAHSAQSYTIYLTLSTKMWGPGAEQGGVFQSSACKVDLKEPYYRMSQPQPYPLVQDQQPHQLIQPQDINIQSDILQSEDLEDRELLRQQTLS
;
A
#
# COMPACT_ATOMS: atom_id res chain seq x y z
N MET A 1 -4.79 0.55 -46.94
CA MET A 1 -5.26 1.92 -46.72
C MET A 1 -6.39 1.85 -45.70
N PHE A 2 -6.11 2.10 -44.42
CA PHE A 2 -7.11 1.97 -43.36
C PHE A 2 -7.92 3.26 -43.27
N MET A 3 -9.24 3.13 -43.39
CA MET A 3 -10.22 4.21 -43.20
C MET A 3 -10.63 4.21 -41.73
N TRP A 4 -10.50 5.36 -41.06
CA TRP A 4 -10.91 5.53 -39.68
C TRP A 4 -12.15 6.42 -39.64
N SER A 5 -13.18 5.98 -38.92
CA SER A 5 -14.42 6.73 -38.73
C SER A 5 -14.51 7.20 -37.28
N LEU A 6 -14.70 8.50 -37.07
CA LEU A 6 -14.92 9.08 -35.75
C LEU A 6 -16.38 9.52 -35.63
N PHE A 7 -17.05 9.08 -34.57
CA PHE A 7 -18.42 9.48 -34.24
C PHE A 7 -18.37 10.64 -33.25
N ILE A 8 -18.90 11.80 -33.63
CA ILE A 8 -18.97 12.97 -32.76
C ILE A 8 -20.44 13.29 -32.49
N CYS A 9 -20.80 13.39 -31.21
CA CYS A 9 -22.10 13.85 -30.76
C CYS A 9 -21.96 15.30 -30.28
N LEU A 10 -22.57 16.23 -31.00
CA LEU A 10 -22.63 17.65 -30.62
C LEU A 10 -24.09 17.97 -30.29
N HIS A 11 -24.37 18.28 -29.03
CA HIS A 11 -25.69 18.66 -28.50
C HIS A 11 -26.83 17.67 -28.83
N GLU A 12 -26.93 16.58 -28.05
CA GLU A 12 -28.04 15.61 -27.85
C GLU A 12 -28.97 15.19 -29.03
N VAL A 13 -28.78 15.65 -30.26
CA VAL A 13 -29.77 15.52 -31.33
C VAL A 13 -29.14 15.20 -32.70
N ALA A 14 -27.80 15.20 -32.85
CA ALA A 14 -27.18 14.79 -34.11
C ALA A 14 -25.84 14.03 -33.93
N LEU A 15 -25.72 12.89 -34.64
CA LEU A 15 -24.50 12.09 -34.76
C LEU A 15 -23.84 12.40 -36.11
N TYR A 16 -22.61 12.93 -36.09
CA TYR A 16 -21.83 13.18 -37.30
C TYR A 16 -20.75 12.11 -37.46
N ILE A 17 -20.61 11.58 -38.68
CA ILE A 17 -19.55 10.62 -39.05
C ILE A 17 -18.52 11.35 -39.90
N LEU A 18 -17.29 11.44 -39.39
CA LEU A 18 -16.15 11.95 -40.14
C LEU A 18 -15.23 10.78 -40.51
N SER A 19 -14.98 10.63 -41.82
CA SER A 19 -14.14 9.58 -42.38
C SER A 19 -12.77 10.15 -42.76
N PHE A 20 -11.70 9.57 -42.22
CA PHE A 20 -10.33 9.99 -42.49
C PHE A 20 -9.54 8.92 -43.24
N PHE A 21 -8.84 9.33 -44.30
CA PHE A 21 -7.89 8.49 -45.01
C PHE A 21 -6.50 8.67 -44.40
N GLY A 22 -6.05 7.66 -43.63
CA GLY A 22 -4.70 7.61 -43.03
C GLY A 22 -4.62 8.04 -41.55
N SER A 23 -3.71 7.39 -40.81
CA SER A 23 -3.52 7.59 -39.35
C SER A 23 -3.01 8.99 -38.98
N MET A 24 -2.22 9.62 -39.86
CA MET A 24 -1.64 10.95 -39.63
C MET A 24 -2.72 12.04 -39.60
N THR A 25 -3.74 11.92 -40.45
CA THR A 25 -4.85 12.88 -40.58
C THR A 25 -5.77 12.85 -39.35
N LEU A 26 -6.02 11.67 -38.79
CA LEU A 26 -6.78 11.50 -37.55
C LEU A 26 -6.03 12.12 -36.34
N ARG A 27 -4.71 11.90 -36.25
CA ARG A 27 -3.90 12.49 -35.17
C ARG A 27 -3.84 14.02 -35.24
N LEU A 28 -3.68 14.59 -36.43
CA LEU A 28 -3.72 16.05 -36.62
C LEU A 28 -5.09 16.64 -36.27
N PHE A 29 -6.17 15.94 -36.60
CA PHE A 29 -7.53 16.37 -36.26
C PHE A 29 -7.79 16.32 -34.74
N LEU A 30 -7.36 15.25 -34.06
CA LEU A 30 -7.45 15.13 -32.60
C LEU A 30 -6.59 16.20 -31.89
N PHE A 31 -5.40 16.51 -32.42
CA PHE A 31 -4.55 17.60 -31.93
C PHE A 31 -5.23 18.97 -32.10
N PHE A 32 -5.89 19.21 -33.24
CA PHE A 32 -6.67 20.44 -33.45
C PHE A 32 -7.87 20.56 -32.50
N LEU A 33 -8.53 19.45 -32.16
CA LEU A 33 -9.62 19.44 -31.17
C LEU A 33 -9.10 19.75 -29.75
N SER A 34 -7.89 19.32 -29.38
CA SER A 34 -7.30 19.69 -28.09
C SER A 34 -6.97 21.18 -27.96
N GLU A 35 -6.79 21.89 -29.08
CA GLU A 35 -6.50 23.33 -29.16
C GLU A 35 -7.76 24.20 -29.34
N MET A 36 -8.94 23.60 -29.58
CA MET A 36 -10.18 24.37 -29.74
C MET A 36 -10.73 24.85 -28.39
N ARG A 37 -10.67 26.16 -28.16
CA ARG A 37 -11.43 26.83 -27.08
C ARG A 37 -12.93 26.74 -27.40
N LEU A 38 -13.68 26.01 -26.58
CA LEU A 38 -15.14 26.01 -26.64
C LEU A 38 -15.69 27.42 -26.26
N PRO A 39 -16.74 27.94 -26.93
CA PRO A 39 -17.32 29.26 -26.64
C PRO A 39 -18.01 29.41 -25.27
N ASN A 40 -17.87 28.45 -24.36
CA ASN A 40 -18.73 28.28 -23.19
C ASN A 40 -18.00 28.50 -21.85
N GLY A 41 -16.77 29.01 -21.84
CA GLY A 41 -16.06 29.33 -20.59
C GLY A 41 -15.69 28.13 -19.70
N ALA A 42 -15.85 26.89 -20.18
CA ALA A 42 -15.22 25.73 -19.55
C ALA A 42 -13.72 25.78 -19.85
N LEU A 43 -12.89 26.05 -18.83
CA LEU A 43 -11.46 25.82 -18.94
C LEU A 43 -11.27 24.36 -19.33
N SER A 44 -10.74 24.11 -20.53
CA SER A 44 -10.01 22.89 -20.80
C SER A 44 -8.79 22.95 -19.89
N THR A 45 -8.94 22.45 -18.66
CA THR A 45 -7.81 22.23 -17.77
C THR A 45 -6.93 21.25 -18.50
N SER A 46 -5.76 21.70 -18.94
CA SER A 46 -4.67 20.82 -19.35
C SER A 46 -4.56 19.74 -18.28
N LYS A 47 -5.05 18.53 -18.56
CA LYS A 47 -4.98 17.44 -17.59
C LYS A 47 -3.51 17.11 -17.40
N SER A 48 -3.08 17.05 -16.14
CA SER A 48 -1.71 16.64 -15.84
C SER A 48 -1.56 15.13 -16.05
N LYS A 49 -0.31 14.65 -16.20
CA LYS A 49 -0.03 13.20 -16.29
C LYS A 49 -0.66 12.39 -15.15
N PHE A 50 -0.79 13.00 -13.97
CA PHE A 50 -1.46 12.39 -12.82
C PHE A 50 -2.97 12.25 -13.04
N ASP A 51 -3.64 13.32 -13.50
CA ASP A 51 -5.10 13.36 -13.69
C ASP A 51 -5.59 12.48 -14.87
N ASP A 52 -4.71 12.16 -15.81
CA ASP A 52 -5.01 11.24 -16.91
C ASP A 52 -5.06 9.77 -16.45
N LYS A 53 -4.38 9.44 -15.36
CA LYS A 53 -4.19 8.06 -14.90
C LYS A 53 -5.00 7.73 -13.67
N ILE A 54 -5.21 8.70 -12.80
CA ILE A 54 -5.81 8.51 -11.49
C ILE A 54 -7.23 9.07 -11.48
N GLU A 55 -8.17 8.27 -10.99
CA GLU A 55 -9.54 8.73 -10.82
C GLU A 55 -9.61 9.84 -9.75
N SER A 56 -10.37 10.90 -10.05
CA SER A 56 -10.46 12.09 -9.18
C SER A 56 -10.94 11.79 -7.77
N SER A 57 -11.83 10.80 -7.60
CA SER A 57 -12.33 10.33 -6.31
C SER A 57 -11.19 9.75 -5.46
N SER A 58 -10.38 8.85 -6.05
CA SER A 58 -9.21 8.26 -5.41
C SER A 58 -8.18 9.33 -5.05
N ALA A 59 -7.84 10.21 -6.00
CA ALA A 59 -6.88 11.30 -5.77
C ALA A 59 -7.30 12.21 -4.59
N LYS A 60 -8.58 12.58 -4.54
CA LYS A 60 -9.11 13.42 -3.46
C LYS A 60 -9.01 12.74 -2.10
N MET A 61 -9.36 11.46 -2.02
CA MET A 61 -9.23 10.68 -0.77
C MET A 61 -7.76 10.54 -0.34
N TYR A 62 -6.87 10.27 -1.30
CA TYR A 62 -5.43 10.16 -1.08
C TYR A 62 -4.84 11.45 -0.48
N PHE A 63 -5.04 12.59 -1.14
CA PHE A 63 -4.50 13.86 -0.63
C PHE A 63 -5.19 14.33 0.66
N HIS A 64 -6.47 13.98 0.86
CA HIS A 64 -7.14 14.25 2.12
C HIS A 64 -6.52 13.46 3.27
N TYR A 65 -6.27 12.16 3.08
CA TYR A 65 -5.60 11.30 4.05
C TYR A 65 -4.22 11.86 4.43
N TYR A 66 -3.36 12.14 3.44
CA TYR A 66 -2.01 12.64 3.70
C TYR A 66 -1.96 14.09 4.23
N GLY A 67 -3.06 14.84 4.11
CA GLY A 67 -3.26 16.15 4.70
C GLY A 67 -3.56 16.15 6.21
N GLN A 68 -3.67 14.99 6.86
CA GLN A 68 -3.96 14.89 8.30
C GLN A 68 -2.70 14.61 9.13
N LEU A 69 -2.54 15.34 10.24
CA LEU A 69 -1.40 15.19 11.15
C LEU A 69 -1.30 13.78 11.76
N LEU A 70 -2.44 13.13 12.05
CA LEU A 70 -2.47 11.77 12.61
C LEU A 70 -1.75 10.77 11.69
N HIS A 71 -1.96 10.86 10.38
CA HIS A 71 -1.31 9.98 9.41
C HIS A 71 0.18 10.30 9.26
N GLN A 72 0.57 11.59 9.27
CA GLN A 72 1.97 11.99 9.33
C GLN A 72 2.66 11.50 10.61
N GLN A 73 1.98 11.55 11.76
CA GLN A 73 2.51 11.05 13.02
C GLN A 73 2.77 9.55 12.96
N ASN A 74 1.83 8.74 12.42
CA ASN A 74 2.03 7.30 12.26
C ASN A 74 3.30 7.00 11.44
N MET A 75 3.53 7.77 10.38
CA MET A 75 4.73 7.66 9.54
C MET A 75 6.02 8.08 10.28
N LEU A 76 5.97 9.14 11.09
CA LEU A 76 7.10 9.65 11.86
C LEU A 76 7.47 8.78 13.08
N GLN A 77 6.49 8.07 13.65
CA GLN A 77 6.69 7.17 14.79
C GLN A 77 7.30 5.82 14.37
N ASP A 78 7.32 5.51 13.08
CA ASP A 78 8.12 4.41 12.54
C ASP A 78 9.61 4.81 12.58
N TYR A 79 10.26 4.52 13.71
CA TYR A 79 11.66 4.88 13.94
C TYR A 79 12.62 4.17 12.97
N VAL A 80 12.27 2.98 12.48
CA VAL A 80 13.09 2.27 11.48
C VAL A 80 13.07 3.06 10.19
N ARG A 81 11.88 3.48 9.76
CA ARG A 81 11.71 4.37 8.60
C ARG A 81 12.44 5.70 8.79
N THR A 82 11.99 6.53 9.71
CA THR A 82 12.49 7.91 9.84
C THR A 82 13.97 7.93 10.22
N GLY A 83 14.41 7.00 11.07
CA GLY A 83 15.81 6.87 11.48
C GLY A 83 16.73 6.44 10.32
N THR A 84 16.29 5.54 9.44
CA THR A 84 17.11 5.13 8.29
C THR A 84 17.25 6.25 7.27
N TYR A 85 16.19 7.02 7.02
CA TYR A 85 16.26 8.23 6.18
C TYR A 85 17.21 9.27 6.77
N TYR A 86 17.09 9.54 8.08
CA TYR A 86 17.99 10.45 8.78
C TYR A 86 19.46 9.99 8.64
N ALA A 87 19.75 8.73 8.92
CA ALA A 87 21.10 8.18 8.80
C ALA A 87 21.63 8.24 7.36
N ALA A 88 20.79 7.88 6.37
CA ALA A 88 21.16 7.95 4.96
C ALA A 88 21.58 9.37 4.55
N VAL A 89 20.86 10.39 5.00
CA VAL A 89 21.16 11.81 4.70
C VAL A 89 22.40 12.30 5.45
N ILE A 90 22.46 12.09 6.77
CA ILE A 90 23.51 12.67 7.62
C ILE A 90 24.86 11.99 7.40
N GLU A 91 24.90 10.68 7.20
CA GLU A 91 26.15 9.97 6.96
C GLU A 91 26.68 10.19 5.54
N ASN A 92 25.82 10.57 4.61
CA ASN A 92 26.19 11.00 3.27
C ASN A 92 26.14 12.52 3.13
N ARG A 93 26.48 13.27 4.19
CA ARG A 93 26.47 14.73 4.21
C ARG A 93 27.14 15.37 2.98
N ALA A 94 28.21 14.76 2.47
CA ALA A 94 28.92 15.22 1.27
C ALA A 94 28.05 15.29 0.00
N ASP A 95 26.99 14.47 -0.08
CA ASP A 95 26.03 14.48 -1.20
C ASP A 95 24.99 15.60 -1.08
N PHE A 96 24.83 16.22 0.11
CA PHE A 96 23.84 17.26 0.39
C PHE A 96 24.48 18.64 0.63
N ALA A 97 25.67 18.70 1.24
CA ALA A 97 26.29 19.96 1.65
C ALA A 97 26.54 20.89 0.44
N GLY A 98 25.98 22.10 0.50
CA GLY A 98 26.08 23.09 -0.58
C GLY A 98 25.29 22.75 -1.85
N ARG A 99 24.46 21.70 -1.83
CA ARG A 99 23.67 21.23 -2.98
C ARG A 99 22.23 21.72 -2.95
N VAL A 100 21.60 21.76 -4.12
CA VAL A 100 20.17 21.98 -4.27
C VAL A 100 19.45 20.63 -4.17
N VAL A 101 18.43 20.58 -3.31
CA VAL A 101 17.66 19.37 -3.02
C VAL A 101 16.21 19.58 -3.42
N VAL A 102 15.57 18.56 -3.97
CA VAL A 102 14.11 18.50 -4.10
C VAL A 102 13.56 17.35 -3.26
N ASP A 103 12.58 17.65 -2.41
CA ASP A 103 11.85 16.70 -1.58
C ASP A 103 10.45 16.51 -2.19
N VAL A 104 10.18 15.32 -2.72
CA VAL A 104 8.96 15.02 -3.50
C VAL A 104 7.94 14.33 -2.60
N GLY A 105 6.76 14.93 -2.45
CA GLY A 105 5.77 14.48 -1.47
C GLY A 105 6.26 14.74 -0.05
N ALA A 106 6.68 15.98 0.21
CA ALA A 106 7.41 16.34 1.42
C ALA A 106 6.62 16.09 2.72
N GLY A 107 5.28 15.96 2.65
CA GLY A 107 4.43 15.76 3.81
C GLY A 107 4.68 16.85 4.85
N SER A 108 5.02 16.46 6.07
CA SER A 108 5.39 17.38 7.16
C SER A 108 6.68 18.20 6.91
N GLY A 109 7.48 17.87 5.90
CA GLY A 109 8.76 18.52 5.60
C GLY A 109 9.95 17.92 6.38
N ILE A 110 9.78 16.77 7.02
CA ILE A 110 10.84 16.16 7.85
C ILE A 110 12.11 15.83 7.06
N LEU A 111 11.98 15.29 5.84
CA LEU A 111 13.14 14.94 5.00
C LEU A 111 13.85 16.20 4.50
N SER A 112 13.08 17.24 4.18
CA SER A 112 13.60 18.58 3.88
C SER A 112 14.43 19.15 5.04
N LEU A 113 13.98 18.98 6.29
CA LEU A 113 14.74 19.40 7.46
C LEU A 113 16.03 18.60 7.64
N PHE A 114 16.02 17.28 7.38
CA PHE A 114 17.24 16.46 7.40
C PHE A 114 18.25 16.92 6.34
N ALA A 115 17.78 17.22 5.12
CA ALA A 115 18.63 17.74 4.05
C ALA A 115 19.23 19.10 4.43
N ALA A 116 18.44 19.99 5.04
CA ALA A 116 18.94 21.27 5.56
C ALA A 116 19.98 21.07 6.69
N GLN A 117 19.77 20.10 7.60
CA GLN A 117 20.74 19.73 8.65
C GLN A 117 22.06 19.21 8.06
N ALA A 118 21.99 18.44 6.97
CA ALA A 118 23.17 18.01 6.22
C ALA A 118 23.91 19.18 5.53
N GLY A 119 23.30 20.37 5.49
CA GLY A 119 23.93 21.58 4.98
C GLY A 119 23.59 21.86 3.52
N ALA A 120 22.45 21.36 3.02
CA ALA A 120 21.90 21.77 1.72
C ALA A 120 21.96 23.28 1.53
N LYS A 121 22.29 23.72 0.32
CA LYS A 121 22.24 25.13 -0.08
C LYS A 121 20.79 25.61 -0.08
N HIS A 122 19.91 24.82 -0.69
CA HIS A 122 18.47 25.08 -0.74
C HIS A 122 17.71 23.76 -0.89
N VAL A 123 16.49 23.71 -0.34
CA VAL A 123 15.58 22.58 -0.46
C VAL A 123 14.22 23.05 -0.98
N TYR A 124 13.76 22.49 -2.10
CA TYR A 124 12.41 22.67 -2.61
C TYR A 124 11.54 21.52 -2.12
N ALA A 125 10.65 21.80 -1.17
CA ALA A 125 9.73 20.82 -0.58
C ALA A 125 8.39 20.86 -1.32
N VAL A 126 8.17 19.88 -2.21
CA VAL A 126 6.95 19.80 -3.04
C VAL A 126 5.93 18.90 -2.36
N GLU A 127 4.74 19.42 -2.07
CA GLU A 127 3.66 18.67 -1.43
C GLU A 127 2.31 19.10 -2.02
N ALA A 128 1.48 18.12 -2.38
CA ALA A 128 0.21 18.37 -3.07
C ALA A 128 -0.97 18.58 -2.11
N SER A 129 -0.91 18.00 -0.91
CA SER A 129 -1.98 18.07 0.09
C SER A 129 -1.97 19.37 0.90
N GLU A 130 -2.99 19.51 1.76
CA GLU A 130 -3.06 20.57 2.76
C GLU A 130 -1.99 20.45 3.87
N MET A 131 -1.17 19.39 3.86
CA MET A 131 -0.03 19.26 4.77
C MET A 131 1.00 20.38 4.61
N THR A 132 1.03 21.04 3.45
CA THR A 132 1.87 22.22 3.19
C THR A 132 1.78 23.31 4.26
N GLU A 133 0.59 23.57 4.82
CA GLU A 133 0.43 24.58 5.88
C GLU A 133 1.14 24.17 7.17
N TYR A 134 1.08 22.88 7.52
CA TYR A 134 1.78 22.35 8.69
C TYR A 134 3.29 22.24 8.45
N ALA A 135 3.71 21.89 7.23
CA ALA A 135 5.11 21.87 6.86
C ALA A 135 5.74 23.26 7.00
N ARG A 136 5.08 24.32 6.50
CA ARG A 136 5.53 25.71 6.70
C ARG A 136 5.66 26.06 8.18
N LYS A 137 4.66 25.76 9.00
CA LYS A 137 4.71 26.00 10.45
C LYS A 137 5.89 25.28 11.12
N LEU A 138 6.14 24.01 10.77
CA LEU A 138 7.25 23.25 11.34
C LEU A 138 8.61 23.84 10.91
N ILE A 139 8.74 24.21 9.64
CA ILE A 139 9.95 24.82 9.07
C ILE A 139 10.23 26.20 9.70
N GLU A 140 9.21 27.04 9.84
CA GLU A 140 9.30 28.35 10.50
C GLU A 140 9.67 28.23 11.98
N GLY A 141 9.18 27.19 12.66
CA GLY A 141 9.56 26.85 14.04
C GLY A 141 11.03 26.42 14.20
N ASN A 142 11.75 26.16 13.10
CA ASN A 142 13.15 25.74 13.07
C ASN A 142 14.00 26.75 12.25
N PRO A 143 14.13 28.01 12.68
CA PRO A 143 14.65 29.09 11.84
C PRO A 143 16.11 28.90 11.38
N SER A 144 16.94 28.17 12.14
CA SER A 144 18.33 27.86 11.75
C SER A 144 18.42 26.96 10.51
N LEU A 145 17.37 26.19 10.22
CA LEU A 145 17.26 25.30 9.06
C LEU A 145 16.31 25.87 8.00
N GLY A 146 15.20 26.46 8.45
CA GLY A 146 14.08 26.81 7.59
C GLY A 146 14.36 27.91 6.57
N GLN A 147 15.34 28.78 6.80
CA GLN A 147 15.75 29.81 5.83
C GLN A 147 16.19 29.26 4.47
N ARG A 148 16.50 27.96 4.40
CA ARG A 148 16.97 27.27 3.20
C ARG A 148 15.89 26.41 2.55
N ILE A 149 14.66 26.41 3.06
CA ILE A 149 13.60 25.50 2.61
C ILE A 149 12.44 26.33 2.05
N THR A 150 12.04 26.04 0.81
CA THR A 150 10.84 26.62 0.19
C THR A 150 9.79 25.53 0.03
N VAL A 151 8.62 25.72 0.65
CA VAL A 151 7.47 24.81 0.50
C VAL A 151 6.64 25.22 -0.72
N ILE A 152 6.48 24.30 -1.67
CA ILE A 152 5.74 24.48 -2.92
C ILE A 152 4.51 23.58 -2.89
N LYS A 153 3.33 24.20 -2.89
CA LYS A 153 2.06 23.48 -2.93
C LYS A 153 1.70 23.10 -4.36
N GLY A 154 1.52 21.81 -4.62
CA GLY A 154 1.05 21.29 -5.91
C GLY A 154 1.57 19.90 -6.23
N LYS A 155 1.04 19.29 -7.29
CA LYS A 155 1.51 17.99 -7.77
C LYS A 155 2.84 18.14 -8.50
N VAL A 156 3.70 17.15 -8.36
CA VAL A 156 5.05 17.19 -8.95
C VAL A 156 5.02 17.21 -10.49
N GLU A 157 3.90 16.83 -11.09
CA GLU A 157 3.58 16.85 -12.51
C GLU A 157 3.18 18.24 -13.03
N GLU A 158 2.87 19.18 -12.13
CA GLU A 158 2.29 20.49 -12.47
C GLU A 158 3.19 21.66 -12.06
N VAL A 159 3.86 21.55 -10.91
CA VAL A 159 4.71 22.62 -10.37
C VAL A 159 5.95 22.89 -11.24
N GLN A 160 6.56 24.07 -11.07
CA GLN A 160 7.84 24.43 -11.69
C GLN A 160 8.83 24.80 -10.59
N LEU A 161 10.08 24.37 -10.76
CA LEU A 161 11.19 24.76 -9.88
C LEU A 161 12.07 25.80 -10.58
N PRO A 162 12.65 26.76 -9.84
CA PRO A 162 13.47 27.82 -10.44
C PRO A 162 14.83 27.33 -10.94
N GLU A 163 15.32 26.20 -10.44
CA GLU A 163 16.55 25.55 -10.86
C GLU A 163 16.41 24.02 -10.72
N LYS A 164 17.28 23.26 -11.41
CA LYS A 164 17.36 21.80 -11.21
C LYS A 164 18.10 21.45 -9.92
N ALA A 165 17.75 20.34 -9.31
CA ALA A 165 18.36 19.81 -8.10
C ALA A 165 19.55 18.88 -8.41
N ASP A 166 20.55 18.89 -7.53
CA ASP A 166 21.68 17.94 -7.54
C ASP A 166 21.27 16.58 -6.99
N ILE A 167 20.33 16.58 -6.03
CA ILE A 167 19.85 15.40 -5.33
C ILE A 167 18.34 15.50 -5.12
N MET A 168 17.66 14.38 -5.32
CA MET A 168 16.25 14.22 -5.04
C MET A 168 16.06 13.25 -3.89
N ILE A 169 15.23 13.63 -2.92
CA ILE A 169 14.82 12.78 -1.81
C ILE A 169 13.30 12.61 -1.82
N SER A 170 12.82 11.42 -1.48
CA SER A 170 11.39 11.15 -1.33
C SER A 170 11.18 9.88 -0.51
N GLU A 171 9.98 9.71 -0.01
CA GLU A 171 9.46 8.44 0.48
C GLU A 171 8.25 8.05 -0.37
N PRO A 172 8.47 7.41 -1.53
CA PRO A 172 7.40 7.05 -2.46
C PRO A 172 6.90 5.60 -2.29
N MET A 173 7.26 4.90 -1.21
CA MET A 173 7.00 3.48 -1.08
C MET A 173 5.64 3.19 -0.44
N GLY A 174 4.78 2.48 -1.18
CA GLY A 174 3.57 1.88 -0.61
C GLY A 174 3.78 0.43 -0.18
N THR A 175 2.70 -0.23 0.25
CA THR A 175 2.67 -1.70 0.39
C THR A 175 3.20 -2.38 -0.87
N LEU A 176 4.01 -3.42 -0.73
CA LEU A 176 4.71 -4.08 -1.84
C LEU A 176 5.57 -3.12 -2.69
N LEU A 177 6.09 -2.04 -2.10
CA LEU A 177 6.86 -0.96 -2.76
C LEU A 177 6.02 -0.07 -3.72
N VAL A 178 5.10 -0.66 -4.48
CA VAL A 178 4.44 -0.02 -5.64
C VAL A 178 3.05 0.53 -5.35
N ASN A 179 2.38 0.10 -4.27
CA ASN A 179 1.03 0.58 -3.96
C ASN A 179 1.00 2.12 -3.86
N GLU A 180 -0.17 2.72 -4.09
CA GLU A 180 -0.38 4.18 -4.16
C GLU A 180 0.20 4.84 -5.42
N ARG A 181 0.98 4.11 -6.21
CA ARG A 181 1.56 4.53 -7.50
C ARG A 181 2.42 5.79 -7.41
N MET A 182 2.93 6.13 -6.22
CA MET A 182 3.76 7.31 -6.00
C MET A 182 5.15 7.21 -6.67
N LEU A 183 5.62 5.99 -6.97
CA LEU A 183 6.85 5.77 -7.76
C LEU A 183 6.79 6.43 -9.15
N GLU A 184 5.61 6.54 -9.77
CA GLU A 184 5.46 7.24 -11.05
C GLU A 184 5.78 8.73 -10.89
N SER A 185 5.20 9.38 -9.88
CA SER A 185 5.50 10.79 -9.54
C SER A 185 6.99 10.97 -9.20
N TYR A 186 7.60 10.00 -8.52
CA TYR A 186 9.05 10.02 -8.22
C TYR A 186 9.91 9.97 -9.49
N VAL A 187 9.56 9.10 -10.46
CA VAL A 187 10.24 9.00 -11.75
C VAL A 187 10.02 10.25 -12.61
N ILE A 188 8.81 10.80 -12.64
CA ILE A 188 8.55 12.09 -13.32
C ILE A 188 9.42 13.20 -12.71
N ALA A 189 9.51 13.25 -11.38
CA ALA A 189 10.29 14.27 -10.69
C ALA A 189 11.79 14.17 -11.02
N ARG A 190 12.34 12.96 -11.14
CA ARG A 190 13.70 12.72 -11.63
C ARG A 190 13.90 13.39 -12.99
N ASP A 191 13.04 13.06 -13.96
CA ASP A 191 13.20 13.51 -15.35
C ASP A 191 13.06 15.04 -15.48
N ARG A 192 12.16 15.63 -14.68
CA ARG A 192 11.90 17.07 -14.70
C ARG A 192 12.95 17.87 -13.93
N PHE A 193 13.27 17.47 -12.71
CA PHE A 193 13.94 18.33 -11.74
C PHE A 193 15.37 17.95 -11.43
N LEU A 194 15.80 16.72 -11.73
CA LEU A 194 17.17 16.29 -11.44
C LEU A 194 18.13 16.71 -12.58
N VAL A 195 19.33 17.15 -12.21
CA VAL A 195 20.44 17.34 -13.16
C VAL A 195 20.92 15.99 -13.71
N PRO A 196 21.57 15.95 -14.89
CA PRO A 196 22.25 14.74 -15.33
C PRO A 196 23.25 14.24 -14.28
N ASN A 197 23.23 12.95 -13.98
CA ASN A 197 24.03 12.31 -12.93
C ASN A 197 23.74 12.81 -11.49
N GLY A 198 22.61 13.49 -11.27
CA GLY A 198 22.15 13.79 -9.92
C GLY A 198 21.80 12.52 -9.15
N LYS A 199 21.74 12.62 -7.82
CA LYS A 199 21.48 11.48 -6.93
C LYS A 199 20.00 11.35 -6.58
N MET A 200 19.57 10.12 -6.35
CA MET A 200 18.21 9.79 -5.90
C MET A 200 18.26 9.03 -4.60
N PHE A 201 17.51 9.50 -3.61
CA PHE A 201 17.37 8.90 -2.29
C PHE A 201 15.88 8.59 -2.06
N PRO A 202 15.46 7.30 -2.16
CA PRO A 202 16.24 6.11 -2.49
C PRO A 202 16.63 6.00 -3.97
N THR A 203 17.66 5.21 -4.27
CA THR A 203 18.22 4.98 -5.62
C THR A 203 17.65 3.72 -6.27
N ILE A 204 17.50 2.64 -5.50
CA ILE A 204 17.04 1.34 -5.97
C ILE A 204 15.96 0.83 -5.02
N GLY A 205 14.90 0.22 -5.56
CA GLY A 205 13.96 -0.60 -4.82
C GLY A 205 14.12 -2.08 -5.19
N ARG A 206 13.90 -2.97 -4.22
CA ARG A 206 13.84 -4.42 -4.43
C ARG A 206 12.54 -4.94 -3.89
N ILE A 207 11.77 -5.62 -4.71
CA ILE A 207 10.64 -6.44 -4.25
C ILE A 207 11.19 -7.82 -4.03
N HIS A 208 11.08 -8.35 -2.82
CA HIS A 208 11.47 -9.70 -2.46
C HIS A 208 10.24 -10.59 -2.41
N MET A 209 10.38 -11.84 -2.85
CA MET A 209 9.30 -12.83 -2.85
C MET A 209 9.82 -14.19 -2.41
N ALA A 210 9.02 -14.91 -1.64
CA ALA A 210 9.30 -16.28 -1.21
C ALA A 210 7.99 -17.06 -0.96
N PRO A 211 7.91 -18.35 -1.34
CA PRO A 211 6.77 -19.18 -0.99
C PRO A 211 6.73 -19.40 0.53
N PHE A 212 5.55 -19.43 1.13
CA PHE A 212 5.38 -19.65 2.57
C PHE A 212 4.42 -20.80 2.89
N SER A 213 4.54 -21.33 4.10
CA SER A 213 3.67 -22.37 4.66
C SER A 213 3.10 -21.89 6.00
N ASP A 214 1.83 -21.45 6.01
CA ASP A 214 1.12 -21.02 7.22
C ASP A 214 -0.31 -21.59 7.21
N GLU A 215 -0.47 -22.76 7.85
CA GLU A 215 -1.75 -23.44 7.98
C GLU A 215 -2.77 -22.59 8.76
N TYR A 216 -2.31 -21.89 9.79
CA TYR A 216 -3.18 -21.10 10.66
C TYR A 216 -3.82 -19.95 9.88
N LEU A 217 -3.03 -19.21 9.09
CA LEU A 217 -3.58 -18.17 8.23
C LEU A 217 -4.57 -18.75 7.21
N PHE A 218 -4.21 -19.85 6.56
CA PHE A 218 -5.06 -20.46 5.54
C PHE A 218 -6.43 -20.85 6.13
N VAL A 219 -6.44 -21.54 7.27
CA VAL A 219 -7.66 -21.94 7.97
C VAL A 219 -8.44 -20.72 8.48
N GLU A 220 -7.76 -19.68 8.98
CA GLU A 220 -8.42 -18.43 9.41
C GLU A 220 -9.22 -17.79 8.27
N ILE A 221 -8.63 -17.68 7.08
CA ILE A 221 -9.28 -17.12 5.88
C ILE A 221 -10.42 -18.04 5.43
N ALA A 222 -10.19 -19.35 5.33
CA ALA A 222 -11.20 -20.32 4.93
C ALA A 222 -12.42 -20.30 5.89
N ASN A 223 -12.18 -20.17 7.19
CA ASN A 223 -13.22 -20.16 8.21
C ASN A 223 -14.15 -18.94 8.12
N LYS A 224 -13.68 -17.80 7.60
CA LYS A 224 -14.55 -16.62 7.38
C LYS A 224 -15.70 -16.96 6.43
N ALA A 225 -15.47 -17.82 5.45
CA ALA A 225 -16.50 -18.26 4.50
C ALA A 225 -17.58 -19.15 5.15
N LEU A 226 -17.28 -19.84 6.25
CA LEU A 226 -18.21 -20.79 6.89
C LEU A 226 -19.50 -20.13 7.39
N PHE A 227 -19.48 -18.81 7.67
CA PHE A 227 -20.70 -18.05 7.95
C PHE A 227 -21.77 -18.27 6.86
N TRP A 228 -21.36 -18.37 5.60
CA TRP A 228 -22.26 -18.54 4.47
C TRP A 228 -22.75 -19.98 4.29
N GLN A 229 -22.30 -20.95 5.10
CA GLN A 229 -22.76 -22.34 5.03
C GLN A 229 -24.03 -22.60 5.87
N GLN A 230 -24.68 -21.55 6.36
CA GLN A 230 -25.89 -21.68 7.17
C GLN A 230 -27.12 -21.90 6.28
N GLU A 231 -27.77 -23.07 6.41
CA GLU A 231 -29.01 -23.40 5.70
C GLU A 231 -30.26 -22.70 6.28
N ASN A 232 -30.18 -22.16 7.51
CA ASN A 232 -31.30 -21.51 8.18
C ASN A 232 -30.84 -20.31 9.04
N TYR A 233 -30.47 -19.22 8.38
CA TYR A 233 -30.21 -17.93 9.00
C TYR A 233 -31.50 -17.12 9.08
N TYR A 234 -32.18 -17.16 10.23
CA TYR A 234 -33.50 -16.53 10.43
C TYR A 234 -34.54 -16.91 9.36
N GLY A 235 -34.57 -18.18 8.93
CA GLY A 235 -35.47 -18.69 7.89
C GLY A 235 -34.94 -18.56 6.45
N VAL A 236 -33.68 -18.14 6.27
CA VAL A 236 -33.05 -17.93 4.96
C VAL A 236 -31.83 -18.84 4.80
N ASP A 237 -31.75 -19.56 3.67
CA ASP A 237 -30.56 -20.33 3.28
C ASP A 237 -29.50 -19.42 2.65
N LEU A 238 -28.32 -19.34 3.28
CA LEU A 238 -27.19 -18.53 2.84
C LEU A 238 -26.22 -19.29 1.93
N THR A 239 -26.32 -20.62 1.85
CA THR A 239 -25.38 -21.49 1.14
C THR A 239 -25.15 -21.15 -0.34
N PRO A 240 -26.13 -20.58 -1.10
CA PRO A 240 -25.88 -20.18 -2.49
C PRO A 240 -24.76 -19.13 -2.65
N LEU A 241 -24.41 -18.38 -1.60
CA LEU A 241 -23.36 -17.36 -1.63
C LEU A 241 -21.99 -17.85 -1.12
N HIS A 242 -21.92 -19.04 -0.53
CA HIS A 242 -20.67 -19.56 0.07
C HIS A 242 -19.50 -19.60 -0.92
N GLY A 243 -19.72 -20.09 -2.15
CA GLY A 243 -18.66 -20.18 -3.15
C GLY A 243 -18.06 -18.83 -3.52
N GLN A 244 -18.91 -17.80 -3.68
CA GLN A 244 -18.45 -16.44 -4.00
C GLN A 244 -17.74 -15.80 -2.80
N ALA A 245 -18.27 -15.98 -1.59
CA ALA A 245 -17.63 -15.48 -0.37
C ALA A 245 -16.26 -16.11 -0.15
N PHE A 246 -16.12 -17.43 -0.32
CA PHE A 246 -14.86 -18.14 -0.22
C PHE A 246 -13.82 -17.55 -1.19
N GLN A 247 -14.17 -17.41 -2.47
CA GLN A 247 -13.25 -16.79 -3.45
C GLN A 247 -12.93 -15.33 -3.09
N GLY A 248 -13.90 -14.57 -2.59
CA GLY A 248 -13.72 -13.19 -2.13
C GLY A 248 -12.67 -13.08 -1.01
N TYR A 249 -12.74 -13.93 0.01
CA TYR A 249 -11.76 -13.93 1.11
C TYR A 249 -10.34 -14.29 0.63
N PHE A 250 -10.19 -15.24 -0.29
CA PHE A 250 -8.89 -15.58 -0.89
C PHE A 250 -8.42 -14.57 -1.96
N SER A 251 -9.28 -13.62 -2.37
CA SER A 251 -8.91 -12.54 -3.29
C SER A 251 -8.40 -11.29 -2.57
N GLN A 252 -8.28 -11.33 -1.23
CA GLN A 252 -7.69 -10.25 -0.43
C GLN A 252 -6.25 -10.59 -0.06
N PRO A 253 -5.27 -9.72 -0.36
CA PRO A 253 -3.94 -9.92 0.14
C PRO A 253 -3.89 -9.58 1.63
N VAL A 254 -3.05 -10.27 2.38
CA VAL A 254 -2.90 -10.07 3.83
C VAL A 254 -1.69 -9.21 4.11
N VAL A 255 -1.85 -8.19 4.95
CA VAL A 255 -0.74 -7.34 5.41
C VAL A 255 -0.53 -7.56 6.90
N ASP A 256 0.59 -8.20 7.25
CA ASP A 256 1.01 -8.42 8.64
C ASP A 256 2.51 -8.77 8.77
N ALA A 257 2.98 -8.80 10.01
CA ALA A 257 4.29 -9.34 10.35
C ALA A 257 4.20 -10.85 10.56
N PHE A 258 5.17 -11.59 10.05
CA PHE A 258 5.23 -13.05 10.22
C PHE A 258 6.65 -13.54 10.49
N ASP A 259 6.73 -14.75 11.06
CA ASP A 259 8.02 -15.38 11.37
C ASP A 259 8.72 -15.87 10.09
N PRO A 260 9.98 -15.46 9.82
CA PRO A 260 10.70 -15.87 8.61
C PRO A 260 10.89 -17.39 8.48
N ARG A 261 10.72 -18.18 9.56
CA ARG A 261 10.74 -19.65 9.53
C ARG A 261 9.56 -20.25 8.75
N LEU A 262 8.51 -19.48 8.47
CA LEU A 262 7.39 -19.91 7.62
C LEU A 262 7.75 -19.95 6.14
N LEU A 263 8.90 -19.37 5.74
CA LEU A 263 9.37 -19.39 4.36
C LEU A 263 9.83 -20.80 3.95
N VAL A 264 9.36 -21.25 2.79
CA VAL A 264 9.62 -22.59 2.25
C VAL A 264 10.89 -22.63 1.40
N ALA A 265 11.33 -21.49 0.88
CA ALA A 265 12.53 -21.34 0.07
C ALA A 265 13.22 -20.01 0.35
N PRO A 266 14.54 -19.86 0.04
CA PRO A 266 15.20 -18.56 0.02
C PRO A 266 14.47 -17.59 -0.89
N ALA A 267 14.43 -16.32 -0.48
CA ALA A 267 13.77 -15.28 -1.26
C ALA A 267 14.52 -14.97 -2.55
N MET A 268 13.78 -14.76 -3.63
CA MET A 268 14.29 -14.06 -4.81
C MET A 268 13.89 -12.59 -4.75
N HIS A 269 14.46 -11.76 -5.62
CA HIS A 269 14.06 -10.35 -5.70
C HIS A 269 14.01 -9.82 -7.14
N HIS A 270 13.13 -8.85 -7.36
CA HIS A 270 13.04 -8.04 -8.57
C HIS A 270 13.53 -6.63 -8.26
N VAL A 271 14.41 -6.10 -9.11
CA VAL A 271 15.07 -4.80 -8.90
C VAL A 271 14.40 -3.74 -9.76
N ILE A 272 14.03 -2.63 -9.13
CA ILE A 272 13.61 -1.40 -9.80
C ILE A 272 14.69 -0.35 -9.55
N ASP A 273 15.47 -0.02 -10.59
CA ASP A 273 16.45 1.07 -10.53
C ASP A 273 15.75 2.40 -10.85
N PHE A 274 15.51 3.21 -9.82
CA PHE A 274 14.81 4.48 -9.97
C PHE A 274 15.56 5.49 -10.82
N THR A 275 16.86 5.29 -11.08
CA THR A 275 17.65 6.17 -11.95
C THR A 275 17.44 5.90 -13.44
N GLN A 276 16.91 4.71 -13.79
CA GLN A 276 16.79 4.25 -15.17
C GLN A 276 15.36 3.90 -15.59
N VAL A 277 14.54 3.41 -14.65
CA VAL A 277 13.17 2.95 -14.93
C VAL A 277 12.33 4.07 -15.55
N LYS A 278 11.50 3.74 -16.52
CA LYS A 278 10.55 4.69 -17.09
C LYS A 278 9.22 4.60 -16.35
N GLU A 279 8.45 5.67 -16.43
CA GLU A 279 7.11 5.74 -15.87
C GLU A 279 6.22 4.61 -16.40
N GLU A 280 6.34 4.29 -17.69
CA GLU A 280 5.52 3.26 -18.34
C GLU A 280 5.87 1.83 -17.87
N ASP A 281 7.11 1.59 -17.46
CA ASP A 281 7.56 0.30 -16.94
C ASP A 281 6.89 -0.04 -15.60
N LEU A 282 6.30 0.95 -14.93
CA LEU A 282 5.56 0.76 -13.68
C LEU A 282 4.09 0.43 -13.91
N PHE A 283 3.55 0.53 -15.13
CA PHE A 283 2.13 0.24 -15.37
C PHE A 283 1.84 -1.26 -15.37
N GLU A 284 2.83 -2.06 -15.75
CA GLU A 284 2.74 -3.51 -15.85
C GLU A 284 4.09 -4.10 -15.45
N ILE A 285 4.11 -4.83 -14.34
CA ILE A 285 5.31 -5.46 -13.80
C ILE A 285 5.08 -6.98 -13.79
N ASP A 286 5.73 -7.69 -14.70
CA ASP A 286 5.67 -9.16 -14.79
C ASP A 286 6.99 -9.78 -14.30
N ILE A 287 6.90 -10.56 -13.23
CA ILE A 287 8.04 -11.17 -12.56
C ILE A 287 7.92 -12.70 -12.67
N PRO A 288 8.76 -13.37 -13.47
CA PRO A 288 8.82 -14.83 -13.48
C PRO A 288 9.37 -15.33 -12.13
N LEU A 289 8.69 -16.29 -11.54
CA LEU A 289 9.02 -16.85 -10.24
C LEU A 289 9.72 -18.19 -10.39
N LYS A 290 10.79 -18.39 -9.63
CA LYS A 290 11.51 -19.66 -9.56
C LYS A 290 12.14 -19.85 -8.18
N PHE A 291 11.74 -20.92 -7.50
CA PHE A 291 12.22 -21.28 -6.18
C PHE A 291 12.58 -22.76 -6.12
N VAL A 292 13.43 -23.11 -5.15
CA VAL A 292 13.71 -24.50 -4.78
C VAL A 292 13.28 -24.68 -3.33
N ALA A 293 12.30 -25.54 -3.08
CA ALA A 293 11.79 -25.81 -1.75
C ALA A 293 12.90 -26.38 -0.87
N SER A 294 13.13 -25.75 0.28
CA SER A 294 14.12 -26.21 1.27
C SER A 294 13.58 -27.31 2.17
N VAL A 295 12.24 -27.40 2.28
CA VAL A 295 11.53 -28.33 3.14
C VAL A 295 10.34 -28.95 2.40
N GLY A 296 9.97 -30.17 2.77
CA GLY A 296 8.72 -30.78 2.32
C GLY A 296 7.54 -30.24 3.14
N THR A 297 6.57 -29.60 2.48
CA THR A 297 5.42 -28.97 3.16
C THR A 297 4.30 -28.63 2.18
N ARG A 298 3.23 -28.04 2.69
CA ARG A 298 2.15 -27.42 1.93
C ARG A 298 2.40 -25.92 1.77
N VAL A 299 2.62 -25.47 0.53
CA VAL A 299 2.80 -24.06 0.16
C VAL A 299 1.44 -23.39 0.10
N HIS A 300 1.24 -22.44 0.99
CA HIS A 300 -0.02 -21.71 1.16
C HIS A 300 -0.09 -20.44 0.32
N GLY A 301 1.04 -19.96 -0.21
CA GLY A 301 1.06 -18.75 -1.03
C GLY A 301 2.43 -18.15 -1.21
N LEU A 302 2.46 -16.89 -1.62
CA LEU A 302 3.66 -16.09 -1.81
C LEU A 302 3.69 -14.94 -0.79
N ALA A 303 4.78 -14.83 -0.06
CA ALA A 303 5.07 -13.70 0.81
C ALA A 303 5.98 -12.73 0.08
N CYS A 304 5.71 -11.44 0.24
CA CYS A 304 6.43 -10.37 -0.42
C CYS A 304 6.76 -9.24 0.57
N TRP A 305 7.92 -8.63 0.38
CA TRP A 305 8.38 -7.45 1.12
C TRP A 305 9.29 -6.63 0.21
N PHE A 306 9.82 -5.52 0.72
CA PHE A 306 10.74 -4.71 -0.06
C PHE A 306 11.90 -4.13 0.73
N ASP A 307 12.97 -3.85 0.01
CA ASP A 307 14.10 -3.07 0.48
C ASP A 307 14.31 -1.86 -0.44
N VAL A 308 14.80 -0.75 0.09
CA VAL A 308 15.29 0.37 -0.73
C VAL A 308 16.71 0.75 -0.34
N LEU A 309 17.53 1.06 -1.35
CA LEU A 309 18.92 1.46 -1.21
C LEU A 309 19.05 2.97 -1.36
N PHE A 310 19.65 3.61 -0.38
CA PHE A 310 20.23 4.95 -0.49
C PHE A 310 21.70 4.81 -0.90
N ASN A 311 21.98 4.99 -2.20
CA ASN A 311 23.32 4.79 -2.76
C ASN A 311 24.19 6.05 -2.60
N GLY A 312 24.51 6.36 -1.35
CA GLY A 312 25.33 7.51 -0.98
C GLY A 312 26.81 7.36 -1.34
N SER A 313 27.51 8.48 -1.51
CA SER A 313 28.94 8.50 -1.90
C SER A 313 29.86 8.07 -0.76
N THR A 314 29.41 8.23 0.49
CA THR A 314 30.20 7.87 1.68
C THR A 314 29.83 6.48 2.16
N VAL A 315 28.54 6.18 2.27
CA VAL A 315 28.03 4.88 2.70
C VAL A 315 26.72 4.52 2.03
N GLN A 316 26.55 3.23 1.74
CA GLN A 316 25.29 2.66 1.27
C GLN A 316 24.41 2.31 2.47
N ARG A 317 23.15 2.77 2.45
CA ARG A 317 22.15 2.43 3.48
C ARG A 317 20.97 1.71 2.88
N TRP A 318 20.52 0.65 3.55
CA TRP A 318 19.33 -0.09 3.19
C TRP A 318 18.25 0.15 4.23
N LEU A 319 17.05 0.50 3.77
CA LEU A 319 15.82 0.34 4.54
C LEU A 319 15.18 -0.96 4.10
N THR A 320 14.96 -1.88 5.04
CA THR A 320 14.38 -3.20 4.78
C THR A 320 13.06 -3.36 5.51
N THR A 321 12.12 -4.02 4.86
CA THR A 321 10.84 -4.47 5.45
C THR A 321 10.78 -5.99 5.57
N ALA A 322 11.93 -6.67 5.53
CA ALA A 322 12.01 -8.13 5.54
C ALA A 322 11.43 -8.75 6.83
N PRO A 323 10.80 -9.93 6.74
CA PRO A 323 10.37 -10.66 7.93
C PRO A 323 11.57 -10.99 8.82
N GLY A 324 11.40 -10.81 10.13
CA GLY A 324 12.48 -10.95 11.13
C GLY A 324 13.36 -9.72 11.34
N ALA A 325 13.29 -8.71 10.46
CA ALA A 325 13.80 -7.38 10.77
C ALA A 325 12.83 -6.64 11.71
N PRO A 326 13.27 -5.55 12.39
CA PRO A 326 12.37 -4.70 13.15
C PRO A 326 11.17 -4.24 12.30
N THR A 327 9.95 -4.45 12.81
CA THR A 327 8.72 -4.21 12.05
C THR A 327 8.54 -2.73 11.73
N THR A 328 8.31 -2.44 10.45
CA THR A 328 7.87 -1.14 9.94
C THR A 328 6.36 -1.11 9.75
N HIS A 329 5.76 0.07 9.60
CA HIS A 329 4.32 0.21 9.36
C HIS A 329 3.83 -0.43 8.04
N TRP A 330 4.72 -0.68 7.08
CA TRP A 330 4.39 -1.42 5.85
C TRP A 330 4.13 -2.91 6.06
N TYR A 331 4.62 -3.48 7.16
CA TYR A 331 4.63 -4.93 7.41
C TYR A 331 5.15 -5.72 6.19
N GLN A 332 4.62 -6.92 5.95
CA GLN A 332 4.83 -7.70 4.73
C GLN A 332 3.49 -8.02 4.08
N LEU A 333 3.50 -8.34 2.79
CA LEU A 333 2.32 -8.77 2.04
C LEU A 333 2.32 -10.29 1.88
N ARG A 334 1.17 -10.94 2.05
CA ARG A 334 1.00 -12.38 1.78
C ARG A 334 -0.20 -12.60 0.86
N CYS A 335 0.05 -13.16 -0.32
CA CYS A 335 -0.98 -13.61 -1.25
C CYS A 335 -1.26 -15.09 -0.96
N VAL A 336 -2.46 -15.40 -0.46
CA VAL A 336 -2.84 -16.76 -0.07
C VAL A 336 -3.55 -17.47 -1.22
N LEU A 337 -3.11 -18.67 -1.55
CA LEU A 337 -3.75 -19.50 -2.57
C LEU A 337 -4.96 -20.22 -1.99
N SER A 338 -6.07 -20.25 -2.73
CA SER A 338 -7.27 -21.01 -2.36
C SER A 338 -7.06 -22.53 -2.44
N GLN A 339 -6.11 -22.97 -3.28
CA GLN A 339 -5.63 -24.35 -3.36
C GLN A 339 -4.12 -24.39 -3.07
N PRO A 340 -3.71 -24.79 -1.87
CA PRO A 340 -2.30 -24.93 -1.53
C PRO A 340 -1.60 -26.01 -2.36
N LEU A 341 -0.30 -25.84 -2.61
CA LEU A 341 0.53 -26.80 -3.36
C LEU A 341 1.32 -27.70 -2.42
N TYR A 342 1.51 -28.96 -2.76
CA TYR A 342 2.38 -29.87 -2.00
C TYR A 342 3.74 -29.97 -2.66
N VAL A 343 4.81 -29.78 -1.86
CA VAL A 343 6.20 -29.84 -2.34
C VAL A 343 7.05 -30.72 -1.44
N MET A 344 8.05 -31.36 -2.03
CA MET A 344 9.13 -32.02 -1.33
C MET A 344 10.37 -31.12 -1.27
N ALA A 345 11.28 -31.37 -0.31
CA ALA A 345 12.57 -30.70 -0.28
C ALA A 345 13.36 -30.97 -1.59
N GLY A 346 13.99 -29.93 -2.14
CA GLY A 346 14.69 -29.96 -3.42
C GLY A 346 13.79 -29.78 -4.65
N GLN A 347 12.47 -29.68 -4.47
CA GLN A 347 11.54 -29.54 -5.58
C GLN A 347 11.45 -28.10 -6.09
N GLU A 348 11.36 -27.95 -7.41
CA GLU A 348 11.19 -26.66 -8.05
C GLU A 348 9.74 -26.16 -7.94
N ILE A 349 9.57 -24.88 -7.63
CA ILE A 349 8.31 -24.13 -7.69
C ILE A 349 8.51 -23.01 -8.70
N THR A 350 7.67 -22.97 -9.73
CA THR A 350 7.71 -21.93 -10.77
C THR A 350 6.40 -21.17 -10.81
N GLY A 351 6.37 -20.01 -11.46
CA GLY A 351 5.16 -19.21 -11.53
C GLY A 351 5.39 -17.82 -12.10
N HIS A 352 4.40 -16.96 -11.92
CA HIS A 352 4.46 -15.54 -12.29
C HIS A 352 3.77 -14.70 -11.23
N LEU A 353 4.40 -13.58 -10.86
CA LEU A 353 3.78 -12.47 -10.14
C LEU A 353 3.62 -11.33 -11.14
N HIS A 354 2.40 -11.12 -11.60
CA HIS A 354 2.08 -10.11 -12.60
C HIS A 354 1.20 -9.02 -11.99
N MET A 355 1.67 -7.78 -11.98
CA MET A 355 1.00 -6.63 -11.36
C MET A 355 0.61 -5.61 -12.42
N ILE A 356 -0.67 -5.27 -12.50
CA ILE A 356 -1.21 -4.31 -13.47
C ILE A 356 -1.79 -3.11 -12.73
N ALA A 357 -1.27 -1.92 -13.01
CA ALA A 357 -1.73 -0.67 -12.42
C ALA A 357 -3.15 -0.32 -12.89
N HIS A 358 -3.95 0.28 -11.99
CA HIS A 358 -5.27 0.80 -12.32
C HIS A 358 -5.52 2.18 -11.72
N SER A 359 -6.64 2.80 -12.11
CA SER A 359 -6.95 4.22 -11.83
C SER A 359 -7.28 4.53 -10.37
N ALA A 360 -7.49 3.51 -9.54
CA ALA A 360 -7.70 3.66 -8.10
C ALA A 360 -6.39 3.80 -7.30
N GLN A 361 -5.29 4.22 -7.95
CA GLN A 361 -3.95 4.36 -7.36
C GLN A 361 -3.42 3.05 -6.76
N SER A 362 -3.60 1.92 -7.44
CA SER A 362 -3.12 0.63 -6.97
C SER A 362 -2.87 -0.34 -8.13
N TYR A 363 -2.64 -1.61 -7.77
CA TYR A 363 -2.35 -2.71 -8.67
C TYR A 363 -3.30 -3.87 -8.44
N THR A 364 -3.77 -4.47 -9.54
CA THR A 364 -4.30 -5.83 -9.53
C THR A 364 -3.14 -6.79 -9.68
N ILE A 365 -3.02 -7.75 -8.77
CA ILE A 365 -1.99 -8.77 -8.76
C ILE A 365 -2.59 -10.08 -9.26
N TYR A 366 -1.94 -10.68 -10.25
CA TYR A 366 -2.18 -12.02 -10.74
C TYR A 366 -0.99 -12.89 -10.34
N LEU A 367 -1.22 -13.82 -9.43
CA LEU A 367 -0.21 -14.78 -8.98
C LEU A 367 -0.54 -16.14 -9.55
N THR A 368 0.47 -16.81 -10.09
CA THR A 368 0.44 -18.24 -10.40
C THR A 368 1.63 -18.91 -9.73
N LEU A 369 1.42 -20.08 -9.14
CA LEU A 369 2.47 -20.97 -8.67
C LEU A 369 2.19 -22.38 -9.16
N SER A 370 3.23 -23.09 -9.55
CA SER A 370 3.14 -24.43 -10.11
C SER A 370 4.33 -25.29 -9.69
N THR A 371 4.09 -26.57 -9.52
CA THR A 371 5.12 -27.56 -9.20
C THR A 371 4.74 -28.93 -9.73
N LYS A 372 5.72 -29.81 -9.98
CA LYS A 372 5.44 -31.18 -10.46
C LYS A 372 4.68 -31.99 -9.40
N MET A 373 3.77 -32.87 -9.80
CA MET A 373 3.17 -33.81 -8.84
C MET A 373 4.21 -34.84 -8.36
N TRP A 374 4.08 -35.26 -7.11
CA TRP A 374 4.84 -36.37 -6.53
C TRP A 374 3.87 -37.43 -5.99
N GLY A 375 4.12 -38.72 -6.29
CA GLY A 375 3.28 -39.86 -5.85
C GLY A 375 2.90 -40.85 -6.96
N PRO A 376 2.15 -41.92 -6.64
CA PRO A 376 1.70 -42.93 -7.61
C PRO A 376 0.85 -42.28 -8.72
N GLY A 377 1.29 -42.42 -9.98
CA GLY A 377 0.68 -41.77 -11.15
C GLY A 377 1.47 -40.59 -11.74
N ALA A 378 2.52 -40.11 -11.04
CA ALA A 378 3.41 -39.05 -11.54
C ALA A 378 4.31 -39.50 -12.72
N GLU A 379 4.49 -40.82 -12.89
CA GLU A 379 5.29 -41.40 -13.99
C GLU A 379 4.58 -41.31 -15.36
N GLN A 380 3.27 -41.04 -15.39
CA GLN A 380 2.52 -40.80 -16.62
C GLN A 380 2.52 -39.32 -16.97
N GLY A 381 3.70 -38.80 -17.34
CA GLY A 381 3.84 -37.52 -18.04
C GLY A 381 3.53 -36.27 -17.21
N GLY A 382 4.49 -35.80 -16.41
CA GLY A 382 4.68 -34.37 -16.13
C GLY A 382 3.47 -33.59 -15.61
N VAL A 383 2.58 -34.21 -14.84
CA VAL A 383 1.41 -33.53 -14.29
C VAL A 383 1.86 -32.48 -13.28
N PHE A 384 1.40 -31.24 -13.42
CA PHE A 384 1.71 -30.13 -12.52
C PHE A 384 0.53 -29.88 -11.57
N GLN A 385 0.83 -29.65 -10.29
CA GLN A 385 -0.08 -28.91 -9.42
C GLN A 385 0.09 -27.44 -9.76
N SER A 386 -1.01 -26.75 -10.05
CA SER A 386 -1.00 -25.33 -10.35
C SER A 386 -2.09 -24.65 -9.55
N SER A 387 -1.79 -23.48 -9.01
CA SER A 387 -2.72 -22.68 -8.25
C SER A 387 -2.49 -21.21 -8.57
N ALA A 388 -3.58 -20.45 -8.61
CA ALA A 388 -3.55 -19.06 -8.98
C ALA A 388 -4.50 -18.25 -8.11
N CYS A 389 -4.17 -16.99 -7.89
CA CYS A 389 -5.08 -16.02 -7.28
C CYS A 389 -5.00 -14.68 -7.99
N LYS A 390 -6.13 -13.98 -8.00
CA LYS A 390 -6.23 -12.57 -8.40
C LYS A 390 -6.55 -11.78 -7.15
N VAL A 391 -5.71 -10.82 -6.79
CA VAL A 391 -5.91 -9.97 -5.61
C VAL A 391 -5.80 -8.50 -5.97
N ASP A 392 -6.56 -7.65 -5.29
CA ASP A 392 -6.46 -6.19 -5.42
C ASP A 392 -5.63 -5.64 -4.26
N LEU A 393 -4.56 -4.90 -4.57
CA LEU A 393 -3.68 -4.31 -3.58
C LEU A 393 -4.28 -3.05 -2.92
N LYS A 394 -5.39 -2.52 -3.43
CA LYS A 394 -6.04 -1.32 -2.89
C LYS A 394 -6.65 -1.55 -1.52
N GLU A 395 -7.25 -2.72 -1.31
CA GLU A 395 -7.99 -3.06 -0.10
C GLU A 395 -7.43 -4.34 0.56
N PRO A 396 -6.20 -4.29 1.09
CA PRO A 396 -5.62 -5.43 1.79
C PRO A 396 -6.31 -5.69 3.12
N TYR A 397 -6.29 -6.94 3.55
CA TYR A 397 -6.68 -7.33 4.89
C TYR A 397 -5.51 -7.10 5.85
N TYR A 398 -5.56 -6.02 6.63
CA TYR A 398 -4.60 -5.76 7.71
C TYR A 398 -4.87 -6.70 8.89
N ARG A 399 -3.99 -7.68 9.07
CA ARG A 399 -4.11 -8.70 10.12
C ARG A 399 -3.25 -8.30 11.31
N MET A 400 -3.86 -7.59 12.26
CA MET A 400 -3.20 -7.30 13.54
C MET A 400 -3.20 -8.57 14.39
N SER A 401 -2.01 -9.13 14.65
CA SER A 401 -1.86 -10.19 15.64
C SER A 401 -2.13 -9.61 17.03
N GLN A 402 -3.39 -9.66 17.49
CA GLN A 402 -3.66 -9.50 18.90
C GLN A 402 -2.93 -10.64 19.63
N PRO A 403 -2.13 -10.37 20.69
CA PRO A 403 -1.89 -11.42 21.66
C PRO A 403 -3.26 -11.85 22.17
N GLN A 404 -3.66 -13.10 21.91
CA GLN A 404 -4.90 -13.66 22.43
C GLN A 404 -4.92 -13.41 23.95
N PRO A 405 -5.94 -12.72 24.50
CA PRO A 405 -6.10 -12.73 25.95
C PRO A 405 -6.32 -14.18 26.34
N TYR A 406 -5.47 -14.71 27.22
CA TYR A 406 -5.67 -16.01 27.84
C TYR A 406 -7.14 -16.11 28.29
N PRO A 407 -7.91 -17.12 27.86
CA PRO A 407 -9.21 -17.33 28.44
C PRO A 407 -9.00 -17.67 29.91
N LEU A 408 -9.44 -16.76 30.80
CA LEU A 408 -9.66 -17.10 32.20
C LEU A 408 -10.65 -18.27 32.19
N VAL A 409 -10.18 -19.44 32.59
CA VAL A 409 -11.00 -20.62 32.83
C VAL A 409 -12.04 -20.23 33.86
N GLN A 410 -13.28 -20.02 33.43
CA GLN A 410 -14.42 -20.04 34.33
C GLN A 410 -14.68 -21.51 34.66
N ASP A 411 -14.36 -21.88 35.90
CA ASP A 411 -14.74 -23.17 36.48
C ASP A 411 -16.23 -23.42 36.28
N GLN A 412 -16.56 -24.37 35.39
CA GLN A 412 -17.87 -24.99 35.37
C GLN A 412 -17.90 -26.07 36.44
N GLN A 413 -18.63 -25.84 37.54
CA GLN A 413 -19.06 -26.93 38.41
C GLN A 413 -20.28 -27.67 37.80
N PRO A 414 -20.37 -29.01 37.95
CA PRO A 414 -21.32 -29.84 37.22
C PRO A 414 -22.73 -29.82 37.82
N HIS A 415 -23.70 -30.00 36.92
CA HIS A 415 -25.15 -30.08 37.15
C HIS A 415 -25.61 -30.89 38.38
N GLN A 416 -26.62 -30.38 39.10
CA GLN A 416 -27.60 -31.20 39.81
C GLN A 416 -29.03 -30.74 39.52
N LEU A 417 -29.81 -31.68 38.97
CA LEU A 417 -31.26 -31.64 38.79
C LEU A 417 -31.97 -31.56 40.15
N ILE A 418 -32.99 -30.70 40.28
CA ILE A 418 -33.96 -30.79 41.38
C ILE A 418 -35.37 -30.60 40.82
N GLN A 419 -36.21 -31.63 41.00
CA GLN A 419 -37.67 -31.62 40.85
C GLN A 419 -38.36 -31.13 42.16
N PRO A 420 -39.64 -30.71 42.11
CA PRO A 420 -40.22 -29.82 43.11
C PRO A 420 -40.95 -30.58 44.23
N GLN A 421 -40.67 -30.24 45.50
CA GLN A 421 -41.54 -30.55 46.64
C GLN A 421 -41.48 -29.45 47.71
N ASP A 422 -42.63 -28.79 47.87
CA ASP A 422 -43.35 -28.52 49.11
C ASP A 422 -42.77 -27.69 50.28
N ILE A 423 -43.50 -26.57 50.51
CA ILE A 423 -44.15 -26.15 51.78
C ILE A 423 -43.43 -25.11 52.68
N ASN A 424 -44.08 -23.92 52.74
CA ASN A 424 -44.31 -23.00 53.88
C ASN A 424 -43.10 -22.29 54.54
N ILE A 425 -43.17 -21.07 55.07
CA ILE A 425 -44.28 -20.19 55.49
C ILE A 425 -43.68 -18.77 55.69
N GLN A 426 -44.49 -17.73 55.44
CA GLN A 426 -44.57 -16.35 56.01
C GLN A 426 -43.26 -15.58 56.30
N SER A 427 -43.13 -14.29 55.99
CA SER A 427 -44.00 -13.15 56.33
C SER A 427 -43.49 -11.92 55.53
N ASP A 428 -44.35 -11.19 54.81
CA ASP A 428 -44.88 -9.86 55.18
C ASP A 428 -43.77 -8.80 55.46
N ILE A 429 -43.74 -7.55 54.96
CA ILE A 429 -44.67 -6.72 54.18
C ILE A 429 -43.97 -5.33 53.99
N LEU A 430 -44.34 -4.60 52.92
CA LEU A 430 -44.38 -3.11 52.75
C LEU A 430 -43.05 -2.30 52.64
N GLN A 431 -42.82 -1.63 51.48
CA GLN A 431 -43.07 -0.18 51.17
C GLN A 431 -41.90 0.73 51.58
N SER A 432 -41.12 1.30 50.65
CA SER A 432 -41.36 2.47 49.76
C SER A 432 -41.05 3.83 50.42
N GLU A 433 -40.38 4.70 49.64
CA GLU A 433 -40.23 6.17 49.79
C GLU A 433 -39.20 6.62 50.86
N ASP A 434 -38.30 7.61 50.70
CA ASP A 434 -38.28 8.90 49.97
C ASP A 434 -36.81 9.37 49.76
N LEU A 435 -36.44 9.96 48.61
CA LEU A 435 -36.28 11.41 48.32
C LEU A 435 -35.34 12.18 49.28
N GLU A 436 -34.13 12.52 48.81
CA GLU A 436 -33.69 13.89 48.45
C GLU A 436 -33.11 14.68 49.63
N ASP A 437 -31.81 14.99 49.55
CA ASP A 437 -31.35 16.36 49.82
C ASP A 437 -29.96 16.60 49.23
N ARG A 438 -29.85 17.70 48.48
CA ARG A 438 -28.66 18.29 47.88
C ARG A 438 -28.20 19.49 48.72
N GLU A 439 -27.02 20.01 48.37
CA GLU A 439 -26.36 21.24 48.87
C GLU A 439 -25.44 21.04 50.09
N LEU A 440 -24.25 21.65 50.22
CA LEU A 440 -23.43 22.53 49.38
C LEU A 440 -22.02 22.60 50.05
N LEU A 441 -20.98 22.79 49.22
CA LEU A 441 -19.78 23.62 49.47
C LEU A 441 -18.90 23.43 50.74
N ARG A 442 -17.65 23.00 50.53
CA ARG A 442 -16.44 23.68 51.06
C ARG A 442 -15.16 23.30 50.30
N GLN A 443 -14.70 24.22 49.45
CA GLN A 443 -13.29 24.39 49.13
C GLN A 443 -12.61 25.18 50.27
N GLN A 444 -11.45 24.70 50.73
CA GLN A 444 -10.36 25.52 51.31
C GLN A 444 -9.05 24.87 50.84
N THR A 445 -8.40 25.37 49.78
CA THR A 445 -7.29 26.35 49.76
C THR A 445 -5.98 25.92 50.46
N LEU A 446 -4.99 25.68 49.58
CA LEU A 446 -3.64 26.27 49.55
C LEU A 446 -2.65 25.98 50.69
N SER A 447 -1.62 25.21 50.34
CA SER A 447 -0.21 25.63 50.41
C SER A 447 0.57 25.01 49.25
#